data_AF-A0A971SY33-F1
#
_entry.id   AF-A0A971SY33-F1
#
_cell.length_a   1.000
_cell.length_b   1.000
_cell.length_c   1.000
_cell.angle_alpha   90.00
_cell.angle_beta   90.00
_cell.angle_gamma   90.00
#
_symmetry.space_group_name_H-M   'P 1'
#
loop_
_entity.id
_entity.type
_entity.pdbx_description
1 polymer ?
#
loop_
_entity_poly.entity_id
_entity_poly.type
_entity_poly.pdbx_seq_one_letter_code
_entity_poly.pdbx_strand_id
1 'polypeptide(L)'
;MDDNTYRIYQVKSILFEGEQYNLRRDVSFAGLETLKSRGLKVDPSNYVLMYTAQLEDWMTPERLFEKFNINIPSDFYGHSMSVSDVVIFVKGGKETAYFCDRVGFAKLDSFTTPESPHVSRKANKAPRKKGGDAR
;
A
#
# COMPACT_ATOMS: atom_id res chain seq x y z
N MET A 1 12.13 8.88 -19.81
CA MET A 1 12.29 8.65 -18.37
C MET A 1 11.26 7.60 -18.03
N ASP A 2 11.71 6.39 -17.75
CA ASP A 2 10.81 5.31 -17.41
C ASP A 2 10.19 5.65 -16.06
N ASP A 3 8.88 5.93 -16.03
CA ASP A 3 8.10 6.19 -14.81
C ASP A 3 7.91 4.90 -14.01
N ASN A 4 9.01 4.19 -13.75
CA ASN A 4 9.03 2.94 -13.04
C ASN A 4 8.79 3.21 -11.56
N THR A 5 7.69 2.70 -11.03
CA THR A 5 7.31 2.94 -9.63
C THR A 5 6.90 1.65 -8.96
N TYR A 6 6.99 1.61 -7.64
CA TYR A 6 6.33 0.60 -6.85
C TYR A 6 5.31 1.25 -5.93
N ARG A 7 4.24 0.50 -5.67
CA ARG A 7 3.14 0.90 -4.81
C ARG A 7 2.92 -0.16 -3.75
N ILE A 8 2.70 0.25 -2.50
CA ILE A 8 2.38 -0.66 -1.40
C ILE A 8 0.94 -0.44 -0.99
N TYR A 9 0.18 -1.51 -1.02
CA TYR A 9 -1.22 -1.58 -0.63
C TYR A 9 -1.34 -2.43 0.62
N GLN A 10 -2.00 -1.89 1.64
CA GLN A 10 -2.28 -2.61 2.86
C GLN A 10 -3.77 -2.82 3.02
N VAL A 11 -4.16 -3.95 3.62
CA VAL A 11 -5.57 -4.23 3.92
C VAL A 11 -6.10 -3.11 4.79
N LYS A 12 -7.31 -2.62 4.50
CA LYS A 12 -8.04 -1.65 5.33
C LYS A 12 -8.11 -2.16 6.76
N SER A 13 -7.20 -1.65 7.57
CA SER A 13 -7.14 -1.86 9.01
C SER A 13 -8.17 -0.96 9.69
N ILE A 14 -8.58 -1.39 10.88
CA ILE A 14 -9.55 -0.80 11.83
C ILE A 14 -9.33 0.70 12.12
N LEU A 15 -8.20 1.28 11.72
CA LEU A 15 -7.82 2.67 11.98
C LEU A 15 -8.37 3.68 10.96
N PHE A 16 -8.98 3.23 9.86
CA PHE A 16 -9.65 4.09 8.90
C PHE A 16 -11.16 4.17 9.22
N GLU A 17 -11.50 5.07 10.14
CA GLU A 17 -12.85 5.60 10.49
C GLU A 17 -14.00 4.61 10.80
N GLY A 18 -14.48 4.70 12.04
CA GLY A 18 -15.88 5.06 12.28
C GLY A 18 -16.88 3.93 12.54
N GLU A 19 -17.03 2.98 11.64
CA GLU A 19 -18.04 1.92 11.81
C GLU A 19 -17.60 0.59 11.21
N GLN A 20 -17.91 -0.50 11.92
CA GLN A 20 -17.69 -1.92 11.60
C GLN A 20 -16.40 -2.56 12.11
N TYR A 21 -16.42 -2.77 13.43
CA TYR A 21 -15.42 -3.41 14.28
C TYR A 21 -15.04 -4.88 13.99
N ASN A 22 -15.46 -5.50 12.87
CA ASN A 22 -15.31 -6.95 12.68
C ASN A 22 -14.94 -7.45 11.27
N LEU A 23 -14.83 -6.59 10.25
CA LEU A 23 -14.97 -7.10 8.88
C LEU A 23 -13.78 -7.87 8.29
N ARG A 24 -12.56 -7.83 8.84
CA ARG A 24 -11.39 -8.38 8.09
C ARG A 24 -10.29 -9.08 8.86
N ARG A 25 -10.48 -9.50 10.13
CA ARG A 25 -9.52 -10.44 10.75
C ARG A 25 -9.35 -11.72 9.92
N ASP A 26 -10.36 -12.10 9.14
CA ASP A 26 -10.31 -13.27 8.27
C ASP A 26 -9.42 -13.12 7.03
N VAL A 27 -9.10 -11.89 6.65
CA VAL A 27 -8.24 -11.56 5.51
C VAL A 27 -6.87 -11.07 5.98
N SER A 28 -6.83 -10.33 7.09
CA SER A 28 -5.57 -9.93 7.74
C SER A 28 -4.79 -11.18 8.17
N PHE A 29 -3.54 -11.29 7.74
CA PHE A 29 -2.64 -12.42 8.02
C PHE A 29 -3.03 -13.78 7.41
N ALA A 30 -4.01 -13.80 6.49
CA ALA A 30 -4.37 -15.00 5.74
C ALA A 30 -3.49 -15.11 4.49
N GLY A 31 -2.81 -16.25 4.33
CA GLY A 31 -2.10 -16.55 3.08
C GLY A 31 -3.06 -16.76 1.92
N LEU A 32 -2.55 -16.77 0.69
CA LEU A 32 -3.40 -16.87 -0.51
C LEU A 32 -4.21 -18.17 -0.51
N GLU A 33 -3.60 -19.28 -0.05
CA GLU A 33 -4.27 -20.58 0.06
C GLU A 33 -5.39 -20.59 1.11
N THR A 34 -5.22 -19.87 2.22
CA THR A 34 -6.27 -19.71 3.24
C THR A 34 -7.45 -18.90 2.70
N LEU A 35 -7.18 -17.86 1.90
CA LEU A 35 -8.24 -17.09 1.25
C LEU A 35 -9.01 -17.99 0.28
N LYS A 36 -8.31 -18.73 -0.58
CA LYS A 36 -8.92 -19.69 -1.52
C LYS A 36 -9.76 -20.75 -0.81
N SER A 37 -9.26 -21.35 0.28
CA SER A 37 -10.00 -22.38 1.02
C SER A 37 -11.29 -21.85 1.66
N ARG A 38 -11.36 -20.54 1.92
CA ARG A 38 -12.54 -19.84 2.45
C ARG A 38 -13.44 -19.28 1.34
N GLY A 39 -13.11 -19.49 0.06
CA GLY A 39 -13.81 -18.88 -1.07
C GLY A 39 -13.60 -17.37 -1.20
N LEU A 40 -12.60 -16.83 -0.52
CA LEU A 40 -12.22 -15.42 -0.54
C LEU A 40 -11.14 -15.17 -1.60
N LYS A 41 -11.09 -13.95 -2.13
CA LYS A 41 -10.07 -13.51 -3.10
C LYS A 41 -9.41 -12.23 -2.63
N VAL A 42 -8.22 -11.96 -3.16
CA VAL A 42 -7.54 -10.68 -3.00
C VAL A 42 -8.31 -9.64 -3.81
N ASP A 43 -9.25 -8.97 -3.17
CA ASP A 43 -10.09 -7.94 -3.78
C ASP A 43 -9.51 -6.54 -3.48
N PRO A 44 -9.09 -5.78 -4.50
CA PRO A 44 -8.50 -4.44 -4.37
C PRO A 44 -9.34 -3.41 -3.60
N SER A 45 -10.66 -3.55 -3.56
CA SER A 45 -11.55 -2.65 -2.81
C SER A 45 -11.28 -2.66 -1.29
N ASN A 46 -10.56 -3.70 -0.84
CA ASN A 46 -10.25 -3.99 0.55
C ASN A 46 -8.90 -3.42 0.98
N TYR A 47 -8.22 -2.75 0.06
CA TYR A 47 -6.88 -2.22 0.25
C TYR A 47 -6.87 -0.69 0.19
N VAL A 48 -5.85 -0.10 0.80
CA VAL A 48 -5.52 1.32 0.70
C VAL A 48 -4.09 1.45 0.22
N LEU A 49 -3.87 2.40 -0.69
CA LEU A 49 -2.53 2.78 -1.11
C LEU A 49 -1.82 3.50 0.04
N MET A 50 -0.76 2.89 0.56
CA MET A 50 0.02 3.43 1.69
C MET A 50 1.30 4.11 1.25
N TYR A 51 1.88 3.69 0.11
CA TYR A 51 3.16 4.22 -0.34
C TYR A 51 3.30 4.15 -1.86
N THR A 52 3.98 5.13 -2.44
CA THR A 52 4.40 5.12 -3.85
C THR A 52 5.79 5.74 -3.95
N ALA A 53 6.71 5.04 -4.61
CA ALA A 53 8.06 5.54 -4.85
C ALA A 53 8.65 4.96 -6.14
N GLN A 54 9.82 5.47 -6.53
CA GLN A 54 10.56 5.01 -7.71
C GLN A 54 11.02 3.56 -7.54
N LEU A 55 10.88 2.78 -8.61
CA LEU A 55 11.30 1.38 -8.67
C LEU A 55 12.62 1.27 -9.41
N GLU A 56 13.67 0.90 -8.69
CA GLU A 56 14.99 0.63 -9.26
C GLU A 56 15.07 -0.82 -9.79
N ASP A 57 15.93 -1.07 -10.77
CA ASP A 57 15.97 -2.37 -11.45
C ASP A 57 16.38 -3.53 -10.55
N TRP A 58 17.17 -3.26 -9.52
CA TRP A 58 17.61 -4.26 -8.55
C TRP A 58 16.59 -4.55 -7.45
N MET A 59 15.51 -3.77 -7.35
CA MET A 59 14.48 -3.98 -6.33
C MET A 59 13.60 -5.20 -6.64
N THR A 60 13.36 -6.00 -5.62
CA THR A 60 12.43 -7.13 -5.64
C THR A 60 11.41 -7.00 -4.52
N PRO A 61 10.27 -7.70 -4.56
CA PRO A 61 9.31 -7.71 -3.46
C PRO A 61 9.96 -8.09 -2.12
N GLU A 62 10.88 -9.05 -2.11
CA GLU A 62 11.63 -9.49 -0.92
C GLU A 62 12.51 -8.38 -0.35
N ARG A 63 13.21 -7.64 -1.20
CA ARG A 63 14.03 -6.49 -0.75
C ARG A 63 13.17 -5.36 -0.19
N LEU A 64 11.99 -5.13 -0.77
CA LEU A 64 11.03 -4.19 -0.22
C LEU A 64 10.50 -4.67 1.13
N PHE A 65 10.22 -5.97 1.28
CA PHE A 65 9.84 -6.54 2.56
C PHE A 65 10.88 -6.27 3.65
N GLU A 66 12.16 -6.52 3.37
CA GLU A 66 13.25 -6.21 4.30
C GLU A 66 13.31 -4.70 4.62
N LYS A 67 13.24 -3.85 3.59
CA LYS A 67 13.26 -2.39 3.75
C LYS A 67 12.13 -1.90 4.65
N PHE A 68 10.90 -2.31 4.39
CA PHE A 68 9.71 -1.86 5.14
C PHE A 68 9.48 -2.60 6.47
N ASN A 69 10.41 -3.47 6.88
CA ASN A 69 10.40 -4.12 8.20
C ASN A 69 11.61 -3.75 9.06
N ILE A 70 12.78 -3.55 8.46
CA ILE A 70 14.03 -3.24 9.18
C ILE A 70 14.35 -1.74 9.10
N ASN A 71 14.22 -1.15 7.91
CA ASN A 71 14.62 0.23 7.62
C ASN A 71 13.43 1.04 7.10
N ILE A 72 12.38 1.10 7.92
CA ILE A 72 11.10 1.72 7.56
C ILE A 72 11.35 3.19 7.14
N PRO A 73 10.93 3.60 5.92
CA PRO A 73 11.06 4.99 5.49
C PRO A 73 10.31 5.94 6.42
N SER A 74 10.87 7.14 6.66
CA SER A 74 10.27 8.13 7.57
C SER A 74 8.96 8.74 7.06
N ASP A 75 8.71 8.63 5.76
CA ASP A 75 7.49 9.05 5.06
C ASP A 75 6.48 7.92 4.85
N PHE A 76 6.76 6.73 5.39
CA PHE A 76 5.84 5.60 5.36
C PHE A 76 4.88 5.63 6.56
N TYR A 77 3.59 5.84 6.27
CA TYR A 77 2.53 5.93 7.29
C TYR A 77 1.71 4.63 7.45
N GLY A 78 2.16 3.55 6.80
CA GLY A 78 1.57 2.22 6.94
C GLY A 78 2.11 1.45 8.14
N HIS A 79 1.57 0.26 8.35
CA HIS A 79 2.17 -0.70 9.28
C HIS A 79 3.36 -1.41 8.61
N SER A 80 4.21 -2.06 9.41
CA SER A 80 5.25 -2.97 8.90
C SER A 80 4.68 -3.94 7.87
N MET A 81 5.43 -4.22 6.80
CA MET A 81 4.94 -5.06 5.70
C MET A 81 4.72 -6.50 6.19
N SER A 82 3.54 -7.07 5.92
CA SER A 82 3.16 -8.37 6.45
C SER A 82 2.30 -9.20 5.49
N VAL A 83 2.03 -10.45 5.87
CA VAL A 83 1.15 -11.34 5.11
C VAL A 83 -0.18 -10.63 4.84
N SER A 84 -0.66 -10.71 3.60
CA SER A 84 -1.84 -10.04 3.05
C SER A 84 -1.61 -8.67 2.43
N ASP A 85 -0.43 -8.06 2.59
CA ASP A 85 -0.08 -6.84 1.86
C ASP A 85 0.15 -7.12 0.38
N VAL A 86 -0.04 -6.10 -0.46
CA VAL A 86 0.16 -6.19 -1.91
C VAL A 86 1.15 -5.14 -2.36
N VAL A 87 2.13 -5.56 -3.16
CA VAL A 87 3.11 -4.69 -3.81
C VAL A 87 2.85 -4.71 -5.30
N ILE A 88 2.71 -3.53 -5.92
CA ILE A 88 2.57 -3.41 -7.38
C ILE A 88 3.83 -2.78 -7.94
N PHE A 89 4.44 -3.44 -8.91
CA PHE A 89 5.51 -2.85 -9.73
C PHE A 89 4.92 -2.32 -11.02
N VAL A 90 5.16 -1.06 -11.30
CA VAL A 90 4.86 -0.40 -12.57
C VAL A 90 6.18 -0.29 -13.31
N LYS A 91 6.36 -1.05 -14.39
CA LYS A 91 7.56 -0.97 -15.25
C LYS A 91 7.14 -0.74 -16.70
N GLY A 92 7.58 0.37 -17.30
CA GLY A 92 7.22 0.72 -18.68
C GLY A 92 5.71 0.72 -18.93
N GLY A 93 4.91 1.22 -17.97
CA GLY A 93 3.44 1.23 -18.04
C GLY A 93 2.75 -0.10 -17.75
N LYS A 94 3.49 -1.20 -17.52
CA LYS A 94 2.92 -2.50 -17.14
C LYS A 94 2.91 -2.67 -15.63
N GLU A 95 1.75 -2.97 -15.09
CA GLU A 95 1.58 -3.29 -13.67
C GLU A 95 1.76 -4.80 -13.42
N THR A 96 2.48 -5.15 -12.35
CA THR A 96 2.63 -6.52 -11.86
C THR A 96 2.42 -6.51 -10.35
N ALA A 97 1.40 -7.23 -9.88
CA ALA A 97 1.06 -7.28 -8.47
C ALA A 97 1.60 -8.54 -7.80
N TYR A 98 2.11 -8.36 -6.59
CA TYR A 98 2.68 -9.38 -5.73
C TYR A 98 1.99 -9.33 -4.38
N PHE A 99 1.40 -10.44 -3.97
CA PHE A 99 0.82 -10.63 -2.66
C PHE A 99 1.88 -11.16 -1.70
N CYS A 100 2.03 -10.53 -0.54
CA CYS A 100 2.87 -11.04 0.54
C CYS A 100 2.15 -12.25 1.17
N ASP A 101 2.66 -13.44 0.90
CA ASP A 101 2.18 -14.70 1.48
C ASP A 101 3.10 -15.12 2.65
N ARG A 102 2.74 -16.20 3.34
CA ARG A 102 3.50 -16.75 4.47
C ARG A 102 4.90 -17.24 4.08
N VAL A 103 5.11 -17.59 2.82
CA VAL A 103 6.35 -18.21 2.32
C VAL A 103 6.98 -17.35 1.20
N GLY A 104 6.81 -16.02 1.26
CA GLY A 104 7.37 -15.08 0.27
C GLY A 104 6.30 -14.34 -0.51
N PHE A 105 6.54 -14.05 -1.78
CA PHE A 105 5.63 -13.27 -2.62
C PHE A 105 5.00 -14.11 -3.73
N ALA A 106 3.67 -14.11 -3.79
CA ALA A 106 2.91 -14.74 -4.86
C ALA A 106 2.47 -13.69 -5.88
N LYS A 107 2.76 -13.90 -7.16
CA LYS A 107 2.25 -13.04 -8.22
C LYS A 107 0.74 -13.20 -8.38
N LEU A 108 0.01 -12.09 -8.49
CA LEU A 108 -1.43 -12.08 -8.74
C LEU A 108 -1.71 -12.01 -10.24
N ASP A 109 -2.68 -12.80 -10.70
CA ASP A 109 -3.10 -12.80 -12.12
C ASP A 109 -3.77 -11.49 -12.53
N SER A 110 -4.52 -10.89 -11.60
CA SER A 110 -5.18 -9.60 -11.78
C SER A 110 -5.34 -8.89 -10.45
N PHE A 111 -4.81 -7.68 -10.35
CA PHE A 111 -5.08 -6.76 -9.24
C PHE A 111 -5.31 -5.38 -9.83
N THR A 112 -6.56 -5.09 -10.18
CA THR A 112 -6.95 -3.78 -10.71
C THR A 112 -7.28 -2.89 -9.53
N THR A 113 -6.35 -2.02 -9.14
CA THR A 113 -6.64 -1.05 -8.10
C THR A 113 -7.82 -0.21 -8.55
N PRO A 114 -8.91 -0.06 -7.76
CA PRO A 114 -9.82 1.04 -8.00
C PRO A 114 -8.96 2.30 -8.01
N GLU A 115 -9.22 3.24 -8.92
CA GLU A 115 -8.66 4.58 -8.81
C GLU A 115 -9.00 5.07 -7.40
N SER A 116 -8.07 4.91 -6.45
CA SER A 116 -8.27 5.40 -5.10
C SER A 116 -8.55 6.89 -5.28
N PRO A 117 -9.66 7.43 -4.75
CA PRO A 117 -9.84 8.87 -4.73
C PRO A 117 -8.58 9.38 -4.05
N HIS A 118 -7.84 10.23 -4.75
CA HIS A 118 -6.74 10.97 -4.19
C HIS A 118 -7.28 11.58 -2.89
N VAL A 119 -7.04 10.94 -1.74
CA VAL A 119 -6.96 11.66 -0.47
C VAL A 119 -5.60 12.34 -0.52
N SER A 120 -5.43 13.22 -1.50
CA SER A 120 -4.70 14.45 -1.29
C SER A 120 -5.36 15.10 -0.09
N ARG A 121 -4.93 14.72 1.12
CA ARG A 121 -4.92 15.65 2.23
C ARG A 121 -4.08 16.79 1.68
N LYS A 122 -4.75 17.84 1.19
CA LYS A 122 -4.08 19.10 0.88
C LYS A 122 -3.22 19.37 2.11
N ALA A 123 -1.90 19.40 1.92
CA ALA A 123 -1.03 20.01 2.89
C ALA A 123 -1.60 21.42 3.07
N ASN A 124 -2.29 21.65 4.19
CA ASN A 124 -2.73 22.96 4.58
C ASN A 124 -1.45 23.76 4.77
N LYS A 125 -1.00 24.45 3.72
CA LYS A 125 -0.14 25.61 3.86
C LYS A 125 -0.93 26.57 4.73
N ALA A 126 -0.57 26.62 6.00
CA ALA A 126 -1.00 27.68 6.90
C ALA A 126 -0.82 29.03 6.17
N PRO A 127 -1.79 29.95 6.25
CA PRO A 127 -1.64 31.24 5.61
C PRO A 127 -0.44 31.96 6.25
N ARG A 128 0.53 32.35 5.43
CA ARG A 128 1.54 33.35 5.82
C ARG A 128 0.75 34.58 6.26
N LYS A 129 0.73 34.88 7.57
CA LYS A 129 0.27 36.19 8.03
C LYS A 129 1.22 37.22 7.41
N LYS A 130 0.72 37.92 6.40
CA LYS A 130 1.19 39.27 6.06
C LYS A 130 0.70 40.19 7.16
N GLY A 131 1.63 40.82 7.86
CA GLY A 131 1.48 42.12 8.49
C GLY A 131 2.88 42.73 8.40
N GLY A 132 3.15 43.77 7.63
CA GLY A 132 2.30 44.92 7.35
C GLY A 132 2.52 45.94 8.46
N ASP A 133 3.37 46.90 8.15
CA ASP A 133 3.82 48.11 8.87
C ASP A 133 3.02 48.60 10.08
N ALA A 134 3.76 49.13 11.08
CA ALA A 134 3.78 50.55 11.43
C ALA A 134 4.09 50.76 12.93
N ARG A 135 5.26 51.34 13.22
CA ARG A 135 5.43 52.65 13.89
C ARG A 135 6.90 52.94 14.15
#